data_AF-A0A2E5JIZ6-F1
#
_entry.id   AF-A0A2E5JIZ6-F1
#
_cell.length_a   1.000
_cell.length_b   1.000
_cell.length_c   1.000
_cell.angle_alpha   90.00
_cell.angle_beta   90.00
_cell.angle_gamma   90.00
#
_symmetry.space_group_name_H-M   'P 1'
#
loop_
_entity.id
_entity.type
_entity.pdbx_description
1 polymer ?
#
loop_
_entity_poly.entity_id
_entity_poly.type
_entity_poly.pdbx_seq_one_letter_code
_entity_poly.pdbx_strand_id
1 'polypeptide(L)'
;MKKLILIATALLSLSVSATSLKTQLNARILRHDFDNNSPLASLEIVQSDIKIDFRNDKIVLNFVLPWTCPINALCAFVMPYRQFEVEYLEVETDECNITTFTAERDDRPVDGAFEKITVRDYSRMTCPHIMVYPFVNTSIEFEQKFYDRINGREVQLKHHFTAEKLN
;
A
#
# COMPACT_ATOMS: atom_id res chain seq x y z
N MET A 1 -65.69 -16.86 -24.44
CA MET A 1 -64.44 -16.49 -25.14
C MET A 1 -63.63 -15.59 -24.22
N LYS A 2 -62.61 -16.12 -23.55
CA LYS A 2 -61.79 -15.44 -22.53
C LYS A 2 -60.44 -15.08 -23.14
N LYS A 3 -60.14 -13.80 -23.30
CA LYS A 3 -58.80 -13.28 -23.62
C LYS A 3 -58.45 -12.22 -22.59
N LEU A 4 -57.60 -12.58 -21.65
CA LEU A 4 -56.88 -11.68 -20.74
C LEU A 4 -55.54 -12.38 -20.49
N ILE A 5 -54.63 -12.20 -21.44
CA ILE A 5 -53.27 -12.73 -21.38
C ILE A 5 -52.47 -11.74 -20.57
N LEU A 6 -51.90 -12.25 -19.47
CA LEU A 6 -51.02 -11.57 -18.54
C LEU A 6 -49.88 -10.84 -19.28
N ILE A 7 -49.89 -9.51 -19.20
CA ILE A 7 -48.74 -8.65 -19.45
C ILE A 7 -48.34 -8.07 -18.08
N ALA A 8 -47.60 -8.84 -17.28
CA ALA A 8 -47.22 -8.39 -15.94
C ALA A 8 -45.88 -8.94 -15.41
N THR A 9 -45.07 -9.64 -16.22
CA THR A 9 -43.86 -10.34 -15.73
C THR A 9 -42.53 -9.82 -16.27
N ALA A 10 -42.51 -8.73 -17.04
CA ALA A 10 -41.27 -8.18 -17.63
C ALA A 10 -40.65 -6.99 -16.86
N LEU A 11 -41.13 -6.69 -15.65
CA LEU A 11 -40.71 -5.51 -14.86
C LEU A 11 -40.06 -5.83 -13.51
N LEU A 12 -39.78 -7.11 -13.24
CA LEU A 12 -38.95 -7.49 -12.09
C LEU A 12 -37.47 -7.24 -12.41
N SER A 13 -37.10 -5.98 -12.23
CA SER A 13 -36.03 -5.62 -11.30
C SER A 13 -34.74 -6.43 -11.43
N LEU A 14 -34.02 -6.20 -12.52
CA LEU A 14 -32.56 -6.22 -12.49
C LEU A 14 -32.11 -5.00 -11.69
N SER A 15 -32.25 -5.03 -10.38
CA SER A 15 -31.53 -4.13 -9.48
C SER A 15 -30.08 -4.58 -9.48
N VAL A 16 -29.37 -4.22 -10.55
CA VAL A 16 -27.91 -4.29 -10.59
C VAL A 16 -27.42 -3.28 -9.57
N SER A 17 -27.04 -3.76 -8.40
CA SER A 17 -26.28 -2.96 -7.44
C SER A 17 -24.94 -2.64 -8.09
N ALA A 18 -24.86 -1.48 -8.74
CA ALA A 18 -23.60 -0.93 -9.23
C ALA A 18 -22.80 -0.47 -8.01
N THR A 19 -22.12 -1.42 -7.36
CA THR A 19 -21.12 -1.11 -6.35
C THR A 19 -19.99 -0.42 -7.10
N SER A 20 -19.84 0.89 -6.90
CA SER A 20 -18.74 1.67 -7.47
C SER A 20 -17.43 1.02 -7.08
N LEU A 21 -16.73 0.43 -8.06
CA LEU A 21 -15.43 -0.19 -7.85
C LEU A 21 -14.46 0.93 -7.50
N LYS A 22 -13.98 0.97 -6.26
CA LYS A 22 -12.90 1.90 -5.89
C LYS A 22 -11.69 1.55 -6.75
N THR A 23 -11.28 2.46 -7.61
CA THR A 23 -10.11 2.28 -8.49
C THR A 23 -8.80 2.43 -7.73
N GLN A 24 -8.86 3.02 -6.53
CA GLN A 24 -7.70 3.30 -5.70
C GLN A 24 -8.12 3.28 -4.22
N LEU A 25 -7.19 2.86 -3.35
CA LEU A 25 -7.25 3.11 -1.91
C LEU A 25 -6.05 3.93 -1.48
N ASN A 26 -6.23 4.80 -0.48
CA ASN A 26 -5.13 5.57 0.10
C ASN A 26 -5.20 5.64 1.62
N ALA A 27 -4.04 5.70 2.27
CA ALA A 27 -3.92 5.96 3.69
C ALA A 27 -2.66 6.77 4.01
N ARG A 28 -2.74 7.61 5.05
CA ARG A 28 -1.57 8.29 5.60
C ARG A 28 -0.82 7.34 6.54
N ILE A 29 0.49 7.27 6.38
CA ILE A 29 1.36 6.52 7.30
C ILE A 29 1.58 7.37 8.55
N LEU A 30 1.35 6.76 9.72
CA LEU A 30 1.40 7.39 11.04
C LEU A 30 2.72 7.12 11.75
N ARG A 31 3.28 5.92 11.59
CA ARG A 31 4.54 5.52 12.21
C ARG A 31 5.42 4.80 11.22
N HIS A 32 6.72 5.11 11.31
CA HIS A 32 7.77 4.44 10.57
C HIS A 32 8.67 3.66 11.51
N ASP A 33 8.92 2.41 11.17
CA ASP A 33 9.89 1.54 11.80
C ASP A 33 10.82 1.03 10.69
N PHE A 34 11.88 1.80 10.44
CA PHE A 34 12.85 1.47 9.41
C PHE A 34 13.89 0.49 9.94
N ASP A 35 14.31 -0.47 9.10
CA ASP A 35 15.50 -1.26 9.36
C ASP A 35 16.69 -0.34 9.66
N ASN A 36 17.37 -0.57 10.79
CA ASN A 36 18.51 0.23 11.24
C ASN A 36 19.68 0.26 10.22
N ASN A 37 19.77 -0.76 9.36
CA ASN A 37 20.81 -0.83 8.33
C ASN A 37 20.40 -0.18 7.01
N SER A 38 19.16 0.31 6.92
CA SER A 38 18.66 0.96 5.71
C SER A 38 19.05 2.44 5.67
N PRO A 39 19.42 2.98 4.49
CA PRO A 39 19.57 4.41 4.30
C PRO A 39 18.32 5.21 4.68
N LEU A 40 17.14 4.60 4.60
CA LEU A 40 15.86 5.25 4.93
C LEU A 40 15.75 5.60 6.42
N ALA A 41 16.42 4.85 7.32
CA ALA A 41 16.37 5.11 8.76
C ALA A 41 16.98 6.47 9.16
N SER A 42 17.85 7.02 8.30
CA SER A 42 18.48 8.33 8.53
C SER A 42 17.66 9.52 8.00
N LEU A 43 16.57 9.26 7.27
CA LEU A 43 15.80 10.31 6.63
C LEU A 43 14.80 10.93 7.59
N GLU A 44 14.76 12.26 7.62
CA GLU A 44 13.66 13.00 8.21
C GLU A 44 12.48 13.00 7.22
N ILE A 45 11.30 12.59 7.68
CA ILE A 45 10.10 12.45 6.86
C ILE A 45 9.04 13.43 7.36
N VAL A 46 8.58 14.31 6.48
CA VAL A 46 7.55 15.30 6.77
C VAL A 46 6.16 14.68 6.65
N GLN A 47 5.97 13.92 5.57
CA GLN A 47 4.70 13.28 5.27
C GLN A 47 4.97 11.98 4.52
N SER A 48 4.06 11.03 4.70
CA SER A 48 4.13 9.77 3.99
C SER A 48 2.74 9.17 3.81
N ASP A 49 2.55 8.54 2.67
CA ASP A 49 1.28 7.95 2.28
C ASP A 49 1.51 6.64 1.53
N ILE A 50 0.50 5.79 1.62
CA ILE A 50 0.41 4.58 0.81
C ILE A 50 -0.80 4.68 -0.12
N LYS A 51 -0.59 4.27 -1.37
CA LYS A 51 -1.62 4.19 -2.39
C LYS A 51 -1.64 2.78 -2.98
N ILE A 52 -2.82 2.18 -3.01
CA ILE A 52 -3.08 0.93 -3.72
C ILE A 52 -3.83 1.29 -4.99
N ASP A 53 -3.25 1.02 -6.15
CA ASP A 53 -3.80 1.35 -7.46
C ASP A 53 -4.22 0.06 -8.16
N PHE A 54 -5.53 -0.23 -8.15
CA PHE A 54 -6.09 -1.44 -8.77
C PHE A 54 -6.19 -1.32 -10.30
N ARG A 55 -6.02 -0.12 -10.87
CA ARG A 55 -6.06 0.05 -12.32
C ARG A 55 -4.73 -0.34 -12.95
N ASN A 56 -3.64 -0.07 -12.25
CA ASN A 56 -2.28 -0.32 -12.69
C ASN A 56 -1.62 -1.48 -11.92
N ASP A 57 -2.40 -2.24 -11.14
CA ASP A 57 -1.96 -3.39 -10.33
C ASP A 57 -0.67 -3.13 -9.53
N LYS A 58 -0.61 -1.99 -8.83
CA LYS A 58 0.58 -1.57 -8.08
C LYS A 58 0.30 -0.96 -6.72
N ILE A 59 1.28 -1.09 -5.83
CA ILE A 59 1.32 -0.40 -4.54
C ILE A 59 2.40 0.68 -4.60
N VAL A 60 2.06 1.87 -4.13
CA VAL A 60 2.94 3.03 -4.10
C VAL A 60 3.13 3.48 -2.65
N LEU A 61 4.38 3.49 -2.21
CA LEU A 61 4.80 4.15 -0.98
C LEU A 61 5.45 5.48 -1.33
N ASN A 62 4.97 6.56 -0.72
CA ASN A 62 5.48 7.90 -0.96
C ASN A 62 5.95 8.53 0.36
N PHE A 63 7.13 9.15 0.32
CA PHE A 63 7.75 9.83 1.44
C PHE A 63 8.17 11.24 1.01
N VAL A 64 7.57 12.24 1.63
CA VAL A 64 7.93 13.66 1.45
C VAL A 64 9.03 14.01 2.44
N LEU A 65 10.14 14.51 1.91
CA LEU A 65 11.31 14.90 2.68
C LEU A 65 11.29 16.43 2.95
N PRO A 66 11.94 16.90 4.02
CA PRO A 66 12.03 18.34 4.28
C PRO A 66 12.81 19.03 3.16
N TRP A 67 12.32 20.19 2.75
CA TRP A 67 13.06 21.05 1.85
C TRP A 67 14.20 21.73 2.61
N THR A 68 15.43 21.53 2.14
CA THR A 68 16.62 22.17 2.71
C THR A 68 17.27 23.03 1.64
N CYS A 69 17.44 24.33 1.92
CA CYS A 69 18.22 25.24 1.08
C CYS A 69 19.37 25.83 1.89
N PRO A 70 20.63 25.59 1.48
CA PRO A 70 21.78 26.15 2.15
C PRO A 70 21.73 27.68 2.18
N ILE A 71 22.29 28.26 3.25
CA ILE A 71 22.44 29.71 3.37
C ILE A 71 23.28 30.22 2.17
N ASN A 72 22.82 31.29 1.53
CA ASN A 72 23.42 31.91 0.33
C ASN A 72 23.29 31.10 -0.98
N ALA A 73 22.49 30.04 -1.01
CA ALA A 73 22.15 29.34 -2.25
C ALA A 73 20.84 29.87 -2.85
N LEU A 74 20.75 29.89 -4.18
CA LEU A 74 19.48 30.07 -4.90
C LEU A 74 18.91 28.68 -5.20
N CYS A 75 17.95 28.23 -4.40
CA CYS A 75 17.28 26.94 -4.59
C CYS A 75 15.89 27.14 -5.22
N ALA A 76 15.51 26.23 -6.11
CA ALA A 76 14.12 26.13 -6.53
C ALA A 76 13.27 25.53 -5.38
N PHE A 77 12.05 26.03 -5.20
CA PHE A 77 11.07 25.45 -4.28
C PHE A 77 10.49 24.16 -4.89
N VAL A 78 11.26 23.08 -4.81
CA VAL A 78 10.83 21.73 -5.22
C VAL A 78 10.86 20.86 -3.97
N MET A 79 9.70 20.36 -3.54
CA MET A 79 9.65 19.43 -2.41
C MET A 79 10.33 18.10 -2.80
N PRO A 80 11.41 17.71 -2.12
CA PRO A 80 12.02 16.42 -2.37
C PRO A 80 11.09 15.30 -1.90
N TYR A 81 10.97 14.24 -2.70
CA TYR A 81 10.20 13.06 -2.34
C TYR A 81 10.96 11.79 -2.74
N ARG A 82 10.62 10.69 -2.05
CA ARG A 82 11.07 9.33 -2.36
C ARG A 82 9.83 8.47 -2.55
N GLN A 83 9.83 7.71 -3.63
CA GLN A 83 8.69 6.88 -4.00
C GLN A 83 9.16 5.48 -4.33
N PHE A 84 8.44 4.49 -3.83
CA PHE A 84 8.60 3.09 -4.19
C PHE A 84 7.31 2.63 -4.86
N GLU A 85 7.42 2.20 -6.10
CA GLU A 85 6.31 1.62 -6.86
C GLU A 85 6.62 0.16 -7.12
N VAL A 86 5.76 -0.73 -6.62
CA VAL A 86 5.89 -2.17 -6.79
C VAL A 86 4.63 -2.69 -7.48
N GLU A 87 4.83 -3.41 -8.59
CA GLU A 87 3.77 -3.96 -9.43
C GLU A 87 3.36 -5.37 -8.97
N TYR A 88 2.37 -5.96 -9.63
CA TYR A 88 1.79 -7.29 -9.36
C TYR A 88 0.90 -7.38 -8.12
N LEU A 89 -0.22 -6.65 -8.23
CA LEU A 89 -1.44 -6.66 -7.41
C LEU A 89 -2.03 -8.02 -7.00
N GLU A 90 -1.62 -8.68 -5.90
CA GLU A 90 -2.36 -9.80 -5.31
C GLU A 90 -3.24 -9.33 -4.13
N VAL A 91 -4.49 -9.80 -4.08
CA VAL A 91 -5.45 -9.46 -3.02
C VAL A 91 -6.03 -10.73 -2.42
N GLU A 92 -5.82 -10.92 -1.13
CA GLU A 92 -6.36 -12.03 -0.35
C GLU A 92 -7.22 -11.48 0.79
N THR A 93 -8.29 -12.19 1.16
CA THR A 93 -9.07 -11.88 2.34
C THR A 93 -9.18 -13.11 3.22
N ASP A 94 -8.68 -12.99 4.45
CA ASP A 94 -8.70 -14.07 5.42
C ASP A 94 -10.11 -14.32 5.97
N GLU A 95 -10.31 -15.46 6.62
CA GLU A 95 -11.55 -15.81 7.35
C GLU A 95 -11.96 -14.76 8.40
N CYS A 96 -10.98 -13.98 8.87
CA CYS A 96 -11.16 -12.89 9.81
C CYS A 96 -11.59 -11.56 9.18
N ASN A 97 -11.86 -11.51 7.88
CA ASN A 97 -12.12 -10.29 7.11
C ASN A 97 -10.96 -9.27 7.13
N ILE A 98 -9.73 -9.77 7.23
CA ILE A 98 -8.51 -8.97 7.04
C ILE A 98 -8.18 -9.03 5.56
N THR A 99 -8.04 -7.89 4.91
CA THR A 99 -7.67 -7.85 3.49
C THR A 99 -6.16 -7.61 3.39
N THR A 100 -5.46 -8.54 2.75
CA THR A 100 -4.02 -8.45 2.48
C THR A 100 -3.80 -8.11 1.03
N PHE A 101 -3.04 -7.05 0.77
CA PHE A 101 -2.62 -6.61 -0.54
C PHE A 101 -1.11 -6.85 -0.64
N THR A 102 -0.68 -7.65 -1.61
CA THR A 102 0.74 -7.94 -1.82
C THR A 102 1.13 -7.50 -3.22
N ALA A 103 2.24 -6.78 -3.33
CA ALA A 103 2.89 -6.47 -4.59
C ALA A 103 4.38 -6.83 -4.47
N GLU A 104 4.94 -7.44 -5.50
CA GLU A 104 6.36 -7.81 -5.52
C GLU A 104 6.98 -7.65 -6.90
N ARG A 105 8.23 -7.19 -6.94
CA ARG A 105 9.03 -7.00 -8.15
C ARG A 105 10.43 -7.56 -7.90
N ASP A 106 10.94 -8.37 -8.83
CA ASP A 106 12.29 -8.94 -8.74
C ASP A 106 13.19 -8.44 -9.88
N ASP A 107 13.89 -7.33 -9.64
CA ASP A 107 14.84 -6.77 -10.60
C ASP A 107 16.29 -7.26 -10.38
N ARG A 108 16.51 -8.23 -9.48
CA ARG A 108 17.86 -8.78 -9.21
C ARG A 108 18.58 -9.31 -10.45
N PRO A 109 17.91 -9.88 -11.48
CA PRO A 109 18.59 -10.31 -12.71
C PRO A 109 19.25 -9.17 -13.51
N VAL A 110 18.83 -7.92 -13.30
CA VAL A 110 19.35 -6.72 -14.00
C VAL A 110 20.10 -5.77 -13.05
N ASP A 111 20.70 -6.33 -11.99
CA ASP A 111 21.39 -5.59 -10.92
C ASP A 111 20.48 -4.66 -10.09
N GLY A 112 19.17 -4.88 -10.14
CA GLY A 112 18.20 -4.21 -9.28
C GLY A 112 18.00 -4.91 -7.93
N ALA A 113 17.00 -4.44 -7.19
CA ALA A 113 16.57 -5.06 -5.94
C ALA A 113 15.31 -5.90 -6.17
N PHE A 114 15.15 -6.92 -5.34
CA PHE A 114 13.85 -7.49 -5.06
C PHE A 114 13.13 -6.58 -4.08
N GLU A 115 11.87 -6.25 -4.36
CA GLU A 115 11.04 -5.38 -3.56
C GLU A 115 9.68 -6.02 -3.35
N LYS A 116 9.20 -6.06 -2.11
CA LYS A 116 7.89 -6.60 -1.76
C LYS A 116 7.20 -5.70 -0.76
N ILE A 117 5.98 -5.28 -1.09
CA ILE A 117 5.12 -4.52 -0.19
C ILE A 117 3.91 -5.38 0.15
N THR A 118 3.70 -5.60 1.44
CA THR A 118 2.53 -6.31 1.98
C THR A 118 1.74 -5.35 2.85
N VAL A 119 0.48 -5.11 2.51
CA VAL A 119 -0.42 -4.21 3.23
C VAL A 119 -1.56 -5.02 3.80
N ARG A 120 -1.74 -4.98 5.11
CA ARG A 120 -2.85 -5.65 5.81
C ARG A 120 -3.83 -4.61 6.34
N ASP A 121 -5.07 -4.67 5.89
CA ASP A 121 -6.17 -3.86 6.39
C ASP A 121 -6.97 -4.61 7.45
N TYR A 122 -6.88 -4.14 8.69
CA TYR A 122 -7.62 -4.66 9.84
C TYR A 122 -8.94 -3.92 10.08
N SER A 123 -9.30 -2.93 9.25
CA SER A 123 -10.45 -2.04 9.50
C SER A 123 -11.82 -2.73 9.48
N ARG A 124 -11.89 -3.96 8.94
CA ARG A 124 -13.10 -4.80 8.90
C ARG A 124 -12.94 -6.13 9.65
N MET A 125 -11.87 -6.25 10.44
CA MET A 125 -11.57 -7.50 11.14
C MET A 125 -12.70 -7.90 12.09
N THR A 126 -13.14 -9.15 12.02
CA THR A 126 -14.22 -9.70 12.85
C THR A 126 -13.74 -10.67 13.91
N CYS A 127 -12.53 -11.22 13.77
CA CYS A 127 -11.98 -12.16 14.74
C CYS A 127 -11.64 -11.46 16.07
N PRO A 128 -11.88 -12.14 17.22
CA PRO A 128 -11.50 -11.60 18.51
C PRO A 128 -9.98 -11.53 18.62
N HIS A 129 -9.44 -10.31 18.62
CA HIS A 129 -8.02 -10.09 18.89
C HIS A 129 -7.82 -9.89 20.39
N ILE A 130 -6.75 -10.48 20.95
CA ILE A 130 -6.24 -10.02 22.24
C ILE A 130 -5.77 -8.59 21.98
N MET A 131 -6.54 -7.60 22.44
CA MET A 131 -6.25 -6.18 22.22
C MET A 131 -4.94 -5.82 22.91
N VAL A 132 -3.85 -5.83 22.16
CA VAL A 132 -2.60 -5.17 22.56
C VAL A 132 -2.67 -3.76 21.97
N TYR A 133 -2.87 -2.77 22.83
CA TYR A 133 -2.83 -1.37 22.45
C TYR A 133 -1.42 -1.00 21.97
N PRO A 134 -1.27 -0.15 20.94
CA PRO A 134 -2.33 0.49 20.14
C PRO A 134 -2.86 -0.38 18.99
N PHE A 135 -4.18 -0.35 18.78
CA PHE A 135 -4.81 -0.96 17.60
C PHE A 135 -4.45 -0.16 16.34
N VAL A 136 -3.99 -0.85 15.30
CA VAL A 136 -3.64 -0.26 14.01
C VAL A 136 -4.68 -0.64 12.97
N ASN A 137 -5.13 0.33 12.18
CA ASN A 137 -6.09 0.05 11.11
C ASN A 137 -5.40 -0.64 9.93
N THR A 138 -4.17 -0.23 9.62
CA THR A 138 -3.42 -0.77 8.50
C THR A 138 -1.96 -0.97 8.90
N SER A 139 -1.43 -2.16 8.61
CA SER A 139 -0.02 -2.50 8.76
C SER A 139 0.61 -2.67 7.39
N ILE A 140 1.82 -2.18 7.23
CA ILE A 140 2.56 -2.25 5.97
C ILE A 140 3.93 -2.84 6.27
N GLU A 141 4.29 -3.89 5.54
CA GLU A 141 5.62 -4.47 5.55
C GLU A 141 6.26 -4.20 4.19
N PHE A 142 7.46 -3.63 4.18
CA PHE A 142 8.24 -3.41 2.97
C PHE A 142 9.58 -4.12 3.08
N GLU A 143 9.81 -5.08 2.21
CA GLU A 143 11.01 -5.90 2.16
C GLU A 143 11.81 -5.57 0.91
N GLN A 144 13.12 -5.40 1.08
CA GLN A 144 14.06 -5.26 -0.02
C GLN A 144 15.17 -6.31 0.10
N LYS A 145 15.57 -6.92 -1.03
CA LYS A 145 16.77 -7.77 -1.10
C LYS A 145 17.63 -7.40 -2.29
N PHE A 146 18.93 -7.26 -2.07
CA PHE A 146 19.88 -6.97 -3.14
C PHE A 146 21.27 -7.48 -2.78
N TYR A 147 22.14 -7.63 -3.77
CA TYR A 147 23.52 -8.06 -3.56
C TYR A 147 24.44 -6.85 -3.42
N ASP A 148 25.03 -6.67 -2.24
CA ASP A 148 26.03 -5.64 -1.98
C ASP A 148 27.38 -6.08 -2.56
N ARG A 149 27.74 -5.48 -3.70
CA ARG A 149 28.99 -5.78 -4.44
C ARG A 149 30.25 -5.32 -3.71
N ILE A 150 30.15 -4.31 -2.83
CA ILE A 150 31.30 -3.78 -2.11
C ILE A 150 31.68 -4.77 -1.01
N ASN A 151 30.69 -5.29 -0.30
CA ASN A 151 30.90 -6.23 0.80
C ASN A 151 30.75 -7.71 0.40
N GLY A 152 30.39 -8.00 -0.85
CA GLY A 152 30.25 -9.35 -1.40
C GLY A 152 29.16 -10.21 -0.75
N ARG A 153 28.05 -9.60 -0.30
CA ARG A 153 27.00 -10.29 0.46
C ARG A 153 25.59 -9.86 0.04
N GLU A 154 24.62 -10.77 0.17
CA GLU A 154 23.21 -10.41 0.06
C GLU A 154 22.80 -9.58 1.30
N VAL A 155 22.08 -8.49 1.05
CA VAL A 155 21.50 -7.62 2.06
C VAL A 155 19.99 -7.74 1.97
N GLN A 156 19.34 -7.93 3.11
CA GLN A 156 17.90 -7.94 3.25
C GLN A 156 17.51 -6.83 4.23
N LEU A 157 16.60 -5.96 3.82
CA LEU A 157 16.07 -4.87 4.63
C LEU A 157 14.58 -5.11 4.84
N LYS A 158 14.12 -4.95 6.08
CA LYS A 158 12.69 -5.06 6.42
C LYS A 158 12.22 -3.83 7.15
N HIS A 159 11.23 -3.19 6.57
CA HIS A 159 10.59 -1.99 7.08
C HIS A 159 9.18 -2.32 7.52
N HIS A 160 8.76 -1.72 8.62
CA HIS A 160 7.39 -1.81 9.11
C HIS A 160 6.79 -0.42 9.24
N PHE A 161 5.54 -0.26 8.82
CA PHE A 161 4.80 0.98 8.94
C PHE A 161 3.40 0.71 9.46
N THR A 162 2.84 1.68 10.16
CA THR A 162 1.42 1.68 10.53
C THR A 162 0.76 2.90 9.93
N ALA A 163 -0.47 2.71 9.46
CA ALA A 163 -1.21 3.74 8.74
C ALA A 163 -2.64 3.88 9.25
N GLU A 164 -3.27 4.99 8.86
CA GLU A 164 -4.70 5.18 8.97
C GLU A 164 -5.47 4.12 8.14
N LYS A 165 -6.79 4.09 8.31
CA LYS A 165 -7.66 3.23 7.51
C LYS A 165 -7.56 3.58 6.02
N LEU A 166 -7.43 2.55 5.19
CA LEU A 166 -7.52 2.68 3.73
C LEU A 166 -8.92 3.16 3.32
N ASN A 167 -8.96 4.28 2.60
CA ASN A 167 -10.19 4.91 2.08
C ASN A 167 -10.20 4.97 0.56
#